data_AF-A0A0E0R338-F1
#
_entry.id   AF-A0A0E0R338-F1
#
_cell.length_a   1.000
_cell.length_b   1.000
_cell.length_c   1.000
_cell.angle_alpha   90.00
_cell.angle_beta   90.00
_cell.angle_gamma   90.00
#
_symmetry.space_group_name_H-M   'P 1'
#
loop_
_entity.id
_entity.type
_entity.pdbx_description
1 polymer ?
#
loop_
_entity_poly.entity_id
_entity_poly.type
_entity_poly.pdbx_seq_one_letter_code
_entity_poly.pdbx_strand_id
1 'polypeptide(L)'
;MVFFQWAFAGVTVGLVAGAVLGRMSVKAWMAFVPLWTTLSYTVGAYSIWGGGFLFHWGVMDYSGGYVVHLAAGVSGYTAAYWVGPRRKEEDEEEMATASGGNRVVMVAGAGILWMGWTGFNGGDPFSANTDSSVAVLNTHICATTSIVAWVCCDVAVRGRPSVVGAVQGMITGLVCITPRSNIKYSFLLVVISDEMPVSDLS
;
A
#
# COMPACT_ATOMS: atom_id res chain seq x y z
N MET A 1 -1.09 11.47 -17.59
CA MET A 1 -0.90 10.01 -17.61
C MET A 1 0.52 9.65 -17.17
N VAL A 2 1.55 10.08 -17.91
CA VAL A 2 2.96 9.76 -17.60
C VAL A 2 3.38 10.15 -16.18
N PHE A 3 3.10 11.40 -15.76
CA PHE A 3 3.45 11.85 -14.41
C PHE A 3 2.74 11.07 -13.29
N PHE A 4 1.47 10.71 -13.48
CA PHE A 4 0.70 9.94 -12.50
C PHE A 4 1.30 8.54 -12.32
N GLN A 5 1.60 7.85 -13.42
CA GLN A 5 2.24 6.54 -13.40
C GLN A 5 3.67 6.57 -12.85
N TRP A 6 4.40 7.66 -13.11
CA TRP A 6 5.71 7.90 -12.50
C TRP A 6 5.60 8.05 -10.97
N ALA A 7 4.55 8.70 -10.46
CA ALA A 7 4.32 8.81 -9.02
C ALA A 7 4.07 7.43 -8.38
N PHE A 8 3.32 6.54 -9.03
CA PHE A 8 3.15 5.16 -8.56
C PHE A 8 4.48 4.40 -8.49
N ALA A 9 5.32 4.52 -9.53
CA ALA A 9 6.66 3.93 -9.51
C ALA A 9 7.50 4.48 -8.34
N GLY A 10 7.47 5.80 -8.12
CA GLY A 10 8.18 6.46 -7.04
C GLY A 10 7.72 6.00 -5.64
N VAL A 11 6.40 5.93 -5.42
CA VAL A 11 5.82 5.42 -4.17
C VAL A 11 6.23 3.98 -3.92
N THR A 12 6.19 3.14 -4.96
CA THR A 12 6.56 1.72 -4.86
C THR A 12 8.01 1.55 -4.38
N VAL A 13 8.93 2.30 -4.96
CA VAL A 13 10.33 2.32 -4.52
C VAL A 13 10.46 2.85 -3.09
N GLY A 14 9.70 3.89 -2.73
CA GLY A 14 9.66 4.42 -1.36
C GLY A 14 9.20 3.38 -0.34
N LEU A 15 8.23 2.53 -0.68
CA LEU A 15 7.79 1.43 0.17
C LEU A 15 8.90 0.39 0.37
N VAL A 16 9.61 0.00 -0.69
CA VAL A 16 10.76 -0.92 -0.58
C VAL A 16 11.87 -0.30 0.28
N ALA A 17 12.11 1.01 0.15
CA ALA A 17 13.11 1.73 0.93
C ALA A 17 12.86 1.58 2.44
N GLY A 18 11.59 1.67 2.87
CA GLY A 18 11.20 1.50 4.27
C GLY A 18 11.60 0.14 4.84
N ALA A 19 11.58 -0.93 4.04
CA ALA A 19 11.94 -2.28 4.50
C ALA A 19 13.46 -2.47 4.70
N VAL A 20 14.28 -1.73 3.96
CA VAL A 20 15.76 -1.84 3.99
C VAL A 20 16.45 -0.65 4.66
N LEU A 21 15.65 0.27 5.23
CA LEU A 21 16.14 1.50 5.85
C LEU A 21 17.10 1.20 7.01
N GLY A 22 18.23 1.89 7.01
CA GLY A 22 19.27 1.70 8.03
C GLY A 22 20.11 0.43 7.87
N ARG A 23 19.89 -0.37 6.82
CA ARG A 23 20.63 -1.64 6.60
C ARG A 23 21.30 -1.72 5.24
N MET A 24 20.73 -1.07 4.23
CA MET A 24 21.31 -1.01 2.88
C MET A 24 22.11 0.28 2.68
N SER A 25 23.33 0.15 2.14
CA SER A 25 24.15 1.33 1.82
C SER A 25 23.53 2.16 0.70
N VAL A 26 23.75 3.48 0.72
CA VAL A 26 23.25 4.41 -0.33
C VAL A 26 23.76 4.01 -1.73
N LYS A 27 24.99 3.50 -1.84
CA LYS A 27 25.53 3.03 -3.13
C LYS A 27 24.75 1.83 -3.67
N ALA A 28 24.46 0.86 -2.82
CA ALA A 28 23.63 -0.28 -3.20
C ALA A 28 22.22 0.18 -3.57
N TRP A 29 21.65 1.13 -2.83
CA TRP A 29 20.34 1.71 -3.12
C TRP A 29 20.28 2.41 -4.49
N MET A 30 21.29 3.21 -4.83
CA MET A 30 21.38 3.90 -6.12
C MET A 30 21.45 2.93 -7.32
N ALA A 31 22.02 1.74 -7.13
CA ALA A 31 22.00 0.69 -8.16
C ALA A 31 20.68 -0.09 -8.16
N PHE A 32 20.14 -0.39 -6.97
CA PHE A 32 18.92 -1.15 -6.81
C PHE A 32 17.71 -0.46 -7.44
N VAL A 33 17.50 0.83 -7.18
CA VAL A 33 16.32 1.57 -7.67
C VAL A 33 16.14 1.48 -9.19
N PRO A 34 17.13 1.86 -10.04
CA PRO A 34 16.95 1.79 -11.49
C PRO A 34 16.81 0.35 -11.99
N LEU A 35 17.58 -0.59 -11.45
CA LEU A 35 17.49 -2.00 -11.85
C LEU A 35 16.14 -2.61 -11.49
N TRP A 36 15.67 -2.41 -10.27
CA TRP A 36 14.39 -2.93 -9.80
C TRP A 36 13.22 -2.26 -10.52
N THR A 37 13.28 -0.95 -10.74
CA THR A 37 12.23 -0.24 -11.49
C THR A 37 12.12 -0.75 -12.92
N THR A 38 13.25 -1.02 -13.59
CA THR A 38 13.27 -1.44 -15.02
C THR A 38 13.06 -2.93 -15.24
N LEU A 39 13.47 -3.79 -14.30
CA LEU A 39 13.40 -5.24 -14.47
C LEU A 39 12.23 -5.88 -13.72
N SER A 40 11.70 -5.21 -12.68
CA SER A 40 10.60 -5.72 -11.86
C SER A 40 9.34 -4.87 -12.01
N TYR A 41 9.39 -3.59 -11.64
CA TYR A 41 8.19 -2.73 -11.61
C TYR A 41 7.56 -2.57 -12.98
N THR A 42 8.33 -2.18 -14.00
CA THR A 42 7.82 -2.01 -15.37
C THR A 42 7.29 -3.30 -15.96
N VAL A 43 7.91 -4.45 -15.67
CA VAL A 43 7.43 -5.77 -16.12
C VAL A 43 6.08 -6.09 -15.48
N GLY A 44 5.93 -5.88 -14.18
CA GLY A 44 4.65 -6.06 -13.47
C GLY A 44 3.56 -5.10 -13.96
N ALA A 45 3.88 -3.82 -14.04
CA ALA A 45 3.00 -2.78 -14.56
C ALA A 45 2.54 -3.08 -15.98
N TYR A 46 3.44 -3.46 -16.89
CA TYR A 46 3.07 -3.80 -18.26
C TYR A 46 2.21 -5.07 -18.32
N SER A 47 2.52 -6.07 -17.49
CA SER A 47 1.78 -7.33 -17.44
C SER A 47 0.30 -7.14 -17.09
N ILE A 48 -0.01 -6.18 -16.20
CA ILE A 48 -1.36 -5.94 -15.67
C ILE A 48 -2.05 -4.75 -16.34
N TRP A 49 -1.36 -3.61 -16.50
CA TRP A 49 -1.95 -2.37 -17.03
C TRP A 49 -1.60 -2.07 -18.49
N GLY A 50 -0.47 -2.59 -18.96
CA GLY A 50 0.07 -2.27 -20.29
C GLY A 50 -0.41 -3.17 -21.42
N GLY A 51 -1.37 -4.07 -21.17
CA GLY A 51 -1.84 -5.06 -22.15
C GLY A 51 -0.98 -6.33 -22.22
N GLY A 52 -0.25 -6.66 -21.16
CA GLY A 52 0.48 -7.93 -21.08
C GLY A 52 -0.41 -9.13 -20.73
N PHE A 53 0.22 -10.23 -20.33
CA PHE A 53 -0.49 -11.52 -20.18
C PHE A 53 -1.52 -11.53 -19.05
N LEU A 54 -1.28 -10.87 -17.92
CA LEU A 54 -2.22 -10.82 -16.79
C LEU A 54 -3.46 -10.00 -17.13
N PHE A 55 -3.29 -8.93 -17.90
CA PHE A 55 -4.41 -8.17 -18.48
C PHE A 55 -5.31 -9.09 -19.32
N HIS A 56 -4.72 -9.90 -20.21
CA HIS A 56 -5.46 -10.86 -21.03
C HIS A 56 -6.10 -12.00 -20.24
N TRP A 57 -5.58 -12.32 -19.06
CA TRP A 57 -6.19 -13.28 -18.14
C TRP A 57 -7.31 -12.68 -17.28
N GLY A 58 -7.62 -11.39 -17.46
CA GLY A 58 -8.69 -10.71 -16.71
C GLY A 58 -8.31 -10.37 -15.27
N VAL A 59 -7.02 -10.30 -14.94
CA VAL A 59 -6.58 -9.88 -13.61
C VAL A 59 -6.92 -8.41 -13.43
N MET A 60 -7.75 -8.12 -12.42
CA MET A 60 -8.12 -6.76 -12.08
C MET A 60 -7.19 -6.17 -11.03
N ASP A 61 -6.62 -5.03 -11.36
CA ASP A 61 -5.87 -4.17 -10.45
C ASP A 61 -6.20 -2.71 -10.79
N TYR A 62 -7.15 -2.12 -10.07
CA TYR A 62 -7.60 -0.76 -10.34
C TYR A 62 -6.44 0.23 -10.13
N SER A 63 -5.99 0.46 -8.89
CA SER A 63 -4.97 1.49 -8.60
C SER A 63 -3.61 0.95 -8.16
N GLY A 64 -3.36 -0.36 -8.17
CA GLY A 64 -2.00 -0.90 -7.93
C GLY A 64 -1.86 -1.75 -6.68
N GLY A 65 -2.90 -2.50 -6.30
CA GLY A 65 -2.80 -3.53 -5.28
C GLY A 65 -1.67 -4.53 -5.58
N TYR A 66 -1.56 -4.97 -6.84
CA TYR A 66 -0.49 -5.89 -7.26
C TYR A 66 0.77 -5.13 -7.68
N VAL A 67 0.61 -4.16 -8.58
CA VAL A 67 1.75 -3.45 -9.20
C VAL A 67 2.55 -2.61 -8.20
N VAL A 68 1.89 -2.00 -7.22
CA VAL A 68 2.53 -1.15 -6.21
C VAL A 68 2.71 -1.92 -4.91
N HIS A 69 1.62 -2.33 -4.26
CA HIS A 69 1.71 -2.80 -2.87
C HIS A 69 2.27 -4.21 -2.74
N LEU A 70 1.77 -5.17 -3.52
CA LEU A 70 2.29 -6.53 -3.48
C LEU A 70 3.74 -6.58 -3.97
N ALA A 71 4.04 -5.92 -5.09
CA ALA A 71 5.40 -5.85 -5.63
C ALA A 71 6.39 -5.25 -4.62
N ALA A 72 6.05 -4.12 -3.99
CA ALA A 72 6.88 -3.52 -2.95
C ALA A 72 6.99 -4.41 -1.70
N GLY A 73 5.89 -5.02 -1.27
CA GLY A 73 5.86 -5.88 -0.08
C GLY A 73 6.75 -7.12 -0.24
N VAL A 74 6.62 -7.84 -1.36
CA VAL A 74 7.46 -9.01 -1.67
C VAL A 74 8.91 -8.61 -1.84
N SER A 75 9.17 -7.48 -2.51
CA SER A 75 10.54 -6.98 -2.70
C SER A 75 11.18 -6.55 -1.39
N GLY A 76 10.45 -5.84 -0.53
CA GLY A 76 10.89 -5.43 0.79
C GLY A 76 11.16 -6.61 1.71
N TYR A 77 10.26 -7.61 1.73
CA TYR A 77 10.46 -8.85 2.47
C TYR A 77 11.69 -9.61 1.99
N THR A 78 11.83 -9.80 0.68
CA THR A 78 12.97 -10.51 0.08
C THR A 78 14.27 -9.76 0.35
N ALA A 79 14.29 -8.44 0.15
CA ALA A 79 15.47 -7.62 0.41
C ALA A 79 15.85 -7.63 1.90
N ALA A 80 14.87 -7.53 2.82
CA ALA A 80 15.13 -7.61 4.25
C ALA A 80 15.73 -8.98 4.66
N TYR A 81 15.28 -10.08 4.04
CA TYR A 81 15.85 -11.40 4.26
C TYR A 81 17.33 -11.47 3.81
N TRP A 82 17.66 -10.97 2.62
CA TRP A 82 19.02 -11.02 2.08
C TRP A 82 19.99 -10.03 2.74
N VAL A 83 19.51 -8.84 3.09
CA VAL A 83 20.32 -7.81 3.79
C VAL A 83 20.57 -8.23 5.24
N GLY A 84 19.61 -8.93 5.86
CA GLY A 84 19.71 -9.43 7.22
C GLY A 84 19.16 -8.46 8.29
N PRO A 85 19.18 -8.89 9.56
CA PRO A 85 18.71 -8.10 10.68
C PRO A 85 19.63 -6.91 10.95
N ARG A 86 19.09 -5.86 11.58
CA ARG A 86 19.88 -4.73 12.07
C ARG A 86 20.74 -5.18 13.26
N ARG A 87 21.82 -4.44 13.55
CA ARG A 87 22.65 -4.71 14.74
C ARG A 87 21.83 -4.42 16.00
N LYS A 88 21.98 -5.25 17.03
CA LYS A 88 21.19 -5.16 18.29
C LYS A 88 21.23 -3.77 18.93
N GLU A 89 22.40 -3.14 18.96
CA GLU A 89 22.58 -1.80 19.53
C GLU A 89 21.77 -0.74 18.77
N GLU A 90 21.76 -0.81 17.43
CA GLU A 90 20.99 0.09 16.56
C GLU A 90 19.47 -0.21 16.66
N ASP A 91 19.08 -1.48 16.85
CA ASP A 91 17.68 -1.86 17.06
C ASP A 91 17.14 -1.41 18.42
N GLU A 92 17.94 -1.51 19.48
CA GLU A 92 17.58 -1.03 20.83
C GLU A 92 17.46 0.50 20.84
N GLU A 93 18.37 1.21 20.16
CA GLU A 93 18.32 2.66 20.02
C GLU A 93 17.10 3.11 19.18
N GLU A 94 16.79 2.44 18.07
CA GLU A 94 15.62 2.77 17.26
C GLU A 94 14.29 2.46 17.97
N MET A 95 14.20 1.34 18.70
CA MET A 95 13.05 0.99 19.54
C MET A 95 12.85 2.03 20.66
N ALA A 96 13.93 2.49 21.28
CA ALA A 96 13.88 3.56 22.27
C ALA A 96 13.41 4.88 21.64
N THR A 97 13.90 5.21 20.44
CA THR A 97 13.56 6.46 19.73
C THR A 97 12.13 6.47 19.18
N ALA A 98 11.61 5.32 18.74
CA ALA A 98 10.24 5.14 18.28
C ALA A 98 9.19 5.30 19.40
N SER A 99 9.60 5.13 20.67
CA SER A 99 8.69 5.09 21.81
C SER A 99 8.24 6.48 22.33
N GLY A 100 8.98 7.56 22.11
CA GLY A 100 8.74 8.85 22.78
C GLY A 100 8.15 9.97 21.91
N GLY A 101 8.93 10.49 20.95
CA GLY A 101 8.59 11.66 20.14
C GLY A 101 8.13 11.37 18.70
N ASN A 102 8.37 10.16 18.20
CA ASN A 102 8.10 9.79 16.81
C ASN A 102 6.60 9.55 16.51
N ARG A 103 5.78 9.33 17.54
CA ARG A 103 4.36 9.00 17.34
C ARG A 103 3.53 10.13 16.73
N VAL A 104 3.87 11.39 17.00
CA VAL A 104 3.20 12.55 16.38
C VAL A 104 3.52 12.63 14.89
N VAL A 105 4.81 12.44 14.53
CA VAL A 105 5.26 12.43 13.13
C VAL A 105 4.63 11.26 12.38
N MET A 106 4.54 10.08 13.02
CA MET A 106 3.85 8.92 12.46
C MET A 106 2.36 9.22 12.17
N VAL A 107 1.63 9.81 13.12
CA VAL A 107 0.22 10.16 12.91
C VAL A 107 0.04 11.25 11.86
N ALA A 108 0.93 12.24 11.81
CA ALA A 108 0.94 13.26 10.77
C ALA A 108 1.20 12.65 9.38
N GLY A 109 2.19 11.77 9.27
CA GLY A 109 2.49 11.01 8.06
C GLY A 109 1.34 10.12 7.62
N ALA A 110 0.67 9.47 8.58
CA ALA A 110 -0.54 8.69 8.33
C ALA A 110 -1.67 9.54 7.75
N GLY A 111 -1.89 10.76 8.27
CA GLY A 111 -2.87 11.70 7.73
C GLY A 111 -2.54 12.16 6.31
N ILE A 112 -1.28 12.47 6.03
CA ILE A 112 -0.81 12.84 4.67
C ILE A 112 -0.99 11.65 3.72
N LEU A 113 -0.65 10.44 4.16
CA LEU A 113 -0.76 9.23 3.36
C LEU A 113 -2.23 8.92 3.02
N TRP A 114 -3.13 9.03 3.99
CA TRP A 114 -4.57 8.86 3.75
C TRP A 114 -5.08 9.90 2.75
N MET A 115 -4.78 11.17 2.96
CA MET A 115 -5.18 12.23 2.04
C MET A 115 -4.62 11.99 0.63
N GLY A 116 -3.35 11.61 0.51
CA GLY A 116 -2.72 11.23 -0.76
C GLY A 116 -3.40 10.04 -1.44
N TRP A 117 -3.89 9.08 -0.65
CA TRP A 117 -4.59 7.90 -1.17
C TRP A 117 -5.91 8.23 -1.88
N THR A 118 -6.54 9.36 -1.54
CA THR A 118 -7.72 9.85 -2.26
C THR A 118 -7.39 10.18 -3.71
N GLY A 119 -6.21 10.78 -3.97
CA GLY A 119 -5.70 11.03 -5.31
C GLY A 119 -5.17 9.76 -5.97
N PHE A 120 -4.58 8.84 -5.18
CA PHE A 120 -4.07 7.56 -5.65
C PHE A 120 -5.19 6.71 -6.26
N ASN A 121 -6.29 6.51 -5.54
CA ASN A 121 -7.43 5.73 -6.02
C ASN A 121 -8.38 6.55 -6.88
N GLY A 122 -8.71 7.79 -6.48
CA GLY A 122 -9.67 8.63 -7.21
C GLY A 122 -9.14 9.19 -8.54
N GLY A 123 -7.82 9.31 -8.69
CA GLY A 123 -7.17 9.83 -9.90
C GLY A 123 -6.86 8.77 -10.95
N ASP A 124 -6.97 7.49 -10.60
CA ASP A 124 -6.67 6.37 -11.49
C ASP A 124 -7.46 6.33 -12.81
N PRO A 125 -8.77 6.67 -12.86
CA PRO A 125 -9.51 6.67 -14.12
C PRO A 125 -9.23 7.92 -14.96
N PHE A 126 -8.27 8.76 -14.55
CA PHE A 126 -7.71 9.85 -15.34
C PHE A 126 -8.70 10.93 -15.78
N SER A 127 -9.89 10.92 -15.19
CA SER A 127 -11.02 11.77 -15.55
C SER A 127 -11.91 11.95 -14.33
N ALA A 128 -12.61 13.09 -14.25
CA ALA A 128 -13.57 13.34 -13.18
C ALA A 128 -14.91 12.68 -13.52
N ASN A 129 -15.15 11.48 -12.96
CA ASN A 129 -16.33 10.68 -13.25
C ASN A 129 -16.90 9.99 -11.99
N THR A 130 -17.95 9.19 -12.18
CA THR A 130 -18.57 8.44 -11.08
C THR A 130 -17.61 7.41 -10.47
N ASP A 131 -16.77 6.77 -11.27
CA ASP A 131 -15.80 5.78 -10.78
C ASP A 131 -14.76 6.42 -9.85
N SER A 132 -14.25 7.62 -10.17
CA SER A 132 -13.40 8.40 -9.26
C SER A 132 -14.09 8.66 -7.93
N SER A 133 -15.38 9.01 -7.98
CA SER A 133 -16.14 9.37 -6.78
C SER A 133 -16.38 8.15 -5.89
N VAL A 134 -16.71 7.01 -6.50
CA VAL A 134 -16.85 5.71 -5.82
C VAL A 134 -15.50 5.26 -5.25
N ALA A 135 -14.41 5.41 -6.01
CA ALA A 135 -13.07 5.07 -5.56
C ALA A 135 -12.64 5.83 -4.32
N VAL A 136 -12.86 7.15 -4.28
CA VAL A 136 -12.59 7.96 -3.09
C VAL A 136 -13.46 7.52 -1.92
N LEU A 137 -14.77 7.33 -2.13
CA LEU A 137 -15.69 6.93 -1.08
C LEU A 137 -15.28 5.58 -0.44
N ASN A 138 -15.03 4.57 -1.26
CA ASN A 138 -14.61 3.24 -0.80
C ASN A 138 -13.26 3.28 -0.08
N THR A 139 -12.35 4.16 -0.52
CA THR A 139 -11.05 4.36 0.15
C THR A 139 -11.23 4.81 1.59
N HIS A 140 -12.12 5.79 1.84
CA HIS A 140 -12.41 6.27 3.19
C HIS A 140 -13.16 5.24 4.04
N ILE A 141 -14.18 4.60 3.48
CA ILE A 141 -14.96 3.57 4.19
C ILE A 141 -14.04 2.41 4.59
N CYS A 142 -13.25 1.87 3.66
CA CYS A 142 -12.37 0.75 3.97
C CYS A 142 -11.29 1.11 5.01
N ALA A 143 -10.67 2.30 4.89
CA ALA A 143 -9.69 2.77 5.88
C ALA A 143 -10.31 2.90 7.28
N THR A 144 -11.47 3.54 7.39
CA THR A 144 -12.18 3.70 8.69
C THR A 144 -12.61 2.36 9.28
N THR A 145 -13.22 1.48 8.49
CA THR A 145 -13.63 0.14 8.94
C THR A 145 -12.43 -0.68 9.40
N SER A 146 -11.31 -0.62 8.66
CA SER A 146 -10.08 -1.34 9.02
C SER A 146 -9.45 -0.79 10.31
N ILE A 147 -9.47 0.52 10.55
CA ILE A 147 -9.05 1.10 11.84
C ILE A 147 -9.89 0.53 12.99
N VAL A 148 -11.22 0.55 12.85
CA VAL A 148 -12.13 0.05 13.89
C VAL A 148 -11.86 -1.44 14.14
N ALA A 149 -11.77 -2.24 13.08
CA ALA A 149 -11.46 -3.67 13.19
C ALA A 149 -10.13 -3.91 13.90
N TRP A 150 -9.08 -3.16 13.53
CA TRP A 150 -7.76 -3.32 14.13
C TRP A 150 -7.74 -2.92 15.61
N VAL A 151 -8.41 -1.82 15.97
CA VAL A 151 -8.51 -1.36 17.36
C VAL A 151 -9.32 -2.36 18.19
N CYS A 152 -10.41 -2.92 17.65
CA CYS A 152 -11.14 -4.00 18.30
C CYS A 152 -10.25 -5.24 18.53
N CYS A 153 -9.46 -5.64 17.53
CA CYS A 153 -8.49 -6.73 17.68
C CYS A 153 -7.41 -6.42 18.72
N ASP A 154 -6.90 -5.19 18.77
CA ASP A 154 -5.96 -4.74 19.81
C ASP A 154 -6.55 -4.87 21.20
N VAL A 155 -7.79 -4.41 21.39
CA VAL A 155 -8.49 -4.53 22.68
C VAL A 155 -8.73 -6.01 23.03
N ALA A 156 -9.14 -6.84 22.07
CA ALA A 156 -9.40 -8.26 22.30
C ALA A 156 -8.14 -9.06 22.67
N VAL A 157 -6.99 -8.77 22.03
CA VAL A 157 -5.75 -9.54 22.22
C VAL A 157 -4.85 -8.94 23.30
N ARG A 158 -4.77 -7.60 23.39
CA ARG A 158 -3.82 -6.88 24.26
C ARG A 158 -4.50 -6.16 25.42
N GLY A 159 -5.83 -6.13 25.47
CA GLY A 159 -6.62 -5.47 26.52
C GLY A 159 -6.65 -3.94 26.45
N ARG A 160 -5.97 -3.31 25.47
CA ARG A 160 -5.90 -1.85 25.33
C ARG A 160 -5.69 -1.43 23.87
N PRO A 161 -6.26 -0.29 23.45
CA PRO A 161 -6.04 0.24 22.10
C PRO A 161 -4.60 0.72 21.91
N SER A 162 -4.09 0.64 20.66
CA SER A 162 -2.77 1.13 20.28
C SER A 162 -2.86 2.16 19.16
N VAL A 163 -2.15 3.28 19.29
CA VAL A 163 -2.03 4.30 18.21
C VAL A 163 -1.28 3.72 17.01
N VAL A 164 -0.24 2.92 17.25
CA VAL A 164 0.51 2.24 16.18
C VAL A 164 -0.40 1.22 15.48
N GLY A 165 -1.21 0.50 16.26
CA GLY A 165 -2.20 -0.43 15.71
C GLY A 165 -3.25 0.27 14.85
N ALA A 166 -3.78 1.41 15.31
CA ALA A 166 -4.72 2.21 14.51
C ALA A 166 -4.12 2.70 13.19
N VAL A 167 -2.88 3.20 13.18
CA VAL A 167 -2.18 3.59 11.94
C VAL A 167 -1.93 2.39 11.04
N GLN A 168 -1.53 1.24 11.59
CA GLN A 168 -1.34 0.01 10.81
C GLN A 168 -2.66 -0.50 10.22
N GLY A 169 -3.76 -0.44 10.97
CA GLY A 169 -5.11 -0.74 10.49
C GLY A 169 -5.54 0.18 9.36
N MET A 170 -5.29 1.48 9.48
CA MET A 170 -5.54 2.45 8.41
C MET A 170 -4.80 2.08 7.13
N ILE A 171 -3.47 1.87 7.20
CA ILE A 171 -2.64 1.51 6.04
C ILE A 171 -3.11 0.18 5.44
N THR A 172 -3.45 -0.80 6.27
CA THR A 172 -3.96 -2.09 5.80
C THR A 172 -5.25 -1.93 5.00
N GLY A 173 -6.21 -1.16 5.51
CA GLY A 173 -7.47 -0.90 4.79
C GLY A 173 -7.24 -0.20 3.45
N LEU A 174 -6.38 0.83 3.45
CA LEU A 174 -6.00 1.55 2.24
C LEU A 174 -5.35 0.64 1.18
N VAL A 175 -4.41 -0.22 1.58
CA VAL A 175 -3.78 -1.21 0.68
C VAL A 175 -4.79 -2.22 0.15
N CYS A 176 -5.65 -2.78 1.04
CA CYS A 176 -6.61 -3.81 0.67
C CYS A 176 -7.66 -3.34 -0.35
N ILE A 177 -8.08 -2.07 -0.30
CA ILE A 177 -9.08 -1.55 -1.24
C ILE A 177 -8.49 -1.11 -2.58
N THR A 178 -7.19 -0.83 -2.65
CA THR A 178 -6.51 -0.31 -3.84
C THR A 178 -6.76 -1.11 -5.15
N PRO A 179 -6.74 -2.46 -5.18
CA PRO A 179 -7.02 -3.18 -6.43
C PRO A 179 -8.48 -3.12 -6.88
N ARG A 180 -9.41 -2.70 -6.02
CA ARG A 180 -10.87 -2.74 -6.27
C ARG A 180 -11.61 -1.50 -5.75
N SER A 181 -10.98 -0.33 -5.71
CA SER A 181 -11.63 0.84 -5.12
C SER A 181 -12.84 1.33 -5.91
N ASN A 182 -12.95 1.06 -7.20
CA ASN A 182 -14.11 1.42 -8.02
C ASN A 182 -15.36 0.54 -7.84
N ILE A 183 -15.37 -0.41 -6.90
CA ILE A 183 -16.50 -1.33 -6.72
C ILE A 183 -17.77 -0.58 -6.26
N LYS A 184 -18.89 -0.77 -6.97
CA LYS A 184 -20.13 -0.01 -6.72
C LYS A 184 -20.86 -0.44 -5.44
N TYR A 185 -20.56 -1.62 -4.90
CA TYR A 185 -21.18 -2.17 -3.68
C TYR A 185 -20.28 -2.01 -2.46
N SER A 186 -20.30 -0.82 -1.85
CA SER A 186 -19.48 -0.49 -0.67
C SER A 186 -19.74 -1.37 0.56
N PHE A 187 -20.88 -2.07 0.65
CA PHE A 187 -21.22 -2.90 1.82
C PHE A 187 -20.56 -4.29 1.83
N LEU A 188 -19.98 -4.75 0.72
CA LEU A 188 -19.23 -6.03 0.68
C LEU A 188 -17.79 -5.91 1.22
N LEU A 189 -17.35 -4.70 1.60
CA LEU A 189 -15.97 -4.38 1.98
C LEU A 189 -15.45 -5.13 3.24
N VAL A 190 -16.33 -5.78 4.01
CA VAL A 190 -15.97 -6.51 5.24
C VAL A 190 -15.48 -7.93 4.95
N VAL A 191 -15.74 -8.48 3.77
CA VAL A 191 -15.38 -9.86 3.41
C VAL A 191 -14.76 -9.87 2.02
N ILE A 192 -13.48 -9.53 1.89
CA ILE A 192 -12.75 -9.88 0.68
C ILE A 192 -12.34 -11.35 0.80
N SER A 193 -13.27 -12.23 0.43
CA SER A 193 -12.99 -13.56 -0.08
C SER A 193 -14.22 -14.05 -0.84
N ASP A 194 -14.02 -14.23 -2.15
CA ASP A 194 -14.83 -14.99 -3.10
C ASP A 194 -16.23 -14.45 -3.49
N GLU A 195 -16.57 -14.68 -4.76
CA GLU A 195 -17.92 -14.55 -5.33
C GLU A 195 -18.47 -13.12 -5.58
N MET A 196 -17.94 -12.42 -6.60
CA MET A 196 -18.83 -11.61 -7.45
C MET A 196 -18.50 -11.85 -8.93
N PRO A 197 -19.47 -12.35 -9.73
CA PRO A 197 -19.26 -12.60 -11.15
C PRO A 197 -19.04 -11.28 -11.91
N VAL A 198 -18.10 -11.32 -12.85
CA VAL A 198 -17.67 -10.18 -13.68
C VAL A 198 -18.84 -9.54 -14.46
N SER A 199 -19.96 -10.24 -14.61
CA SER A 199 -21.16 -9.78 -15.32
C SER A 199 -21.93 -8.65 -14.64
N ASP A 200 -21.75 -8.41 -13.34
CA ASP A 200 -22.48 -7.37 -12.61
C ASP A 200 -21.75 -6.02 -12.57
N LEU A 201 -20.62 -5.92 -13.29
CA LEU A 201 -19.74 -4.74 -13.30
C LEU A 201 -19.72 -3.98 -14.63
N SER A 202 -20.50 -4.40 -15.64
CA SER A 202 -20.72 -3.65 -16.89
C SER A 202 -21.91 -2.70 -16.81
#